data_AF-A0A962JJZ9-F1
#
_entry.id   AF-A0A962JJZ9-F1
#
_cell.length_a   1.000
_cell.length_b   1.000
_cell.length_c   1.000
_cell.angle_alpha   90.00
_cell.angle_beta   90.00
_cell.angle_gamma   90.00
#
_symmetry.space_group_name_H-M   'P 1'
#
loop_
_entity.id
_entity.type
_entity.pdbx_description
1 polymer ?
#
loop_
_entity_poly.entity_id
_entity_poly.type
_entity_poly.pdbx_seq_one_letter_code
_entity_poly.pdbx_strand_id
1 'polypeptide(L)'
;DTEKRRAVVRMLGSFDAYTYETPAELLDNLSDEEKAELKDYISGLKQQSSEQYEQMLISHLGRDVVKVAGLILDENSRQSEQWGNEMWAALETMQKSLKKAGFKRPLKKQKSQPVNQQQAGLDLD
;
A
#
# COMPACT_ATOMS: atom_id res chain seq x y z
N ASP A 1 11.89 -32.34 -49.71
CA ASP A 1 12.37 -31.12 -49.03
C ASP A 1 11.17 -30.43 -48.41
N THR A 2 10.93 -30.64 -47.13
CA THR A 2 9.77 -30.06 -46.42
C THR A 2 10.20 -28.72 -45.85
N GLU A 3 9.95 -27.67 -46.63
CA GLU A 3 10.18 -26.28 -46.26
C GLU A 3 9.55 -26.01 -44.89
N LYS A 4 10.38 -25.79 -43.87
CA LYS A 4 9.93 -25.35 -42.55
C LYS A 4 9.36 -23.94 -42.71
N ARG A 5 8.05 -23.83 -42.89
CA ARG A 5 7.31 -22.55 -42.84
C ARG A 5 7.61 -21.89 -41.51
N ARG A 6 8.48 -20.90 -41.50
CA ARG A 6 8.75 -20.07 -40.32
C ARG A 6 7.55 -19.14 -40.14
N ALA A 7 7.05 -19.03 -38.91
CA ALA A 7 6.02 -18.06 -38.60
C ALA A 7 6.52 -16.65 -38.95
N VAL A 8 5.77 -15.91 -39.76
CA VAL A 8 6.06 -14.51 -40.06
C VAL A 8 5.46 -13.69 -38.93
N VAL A 9 6.31 -13.17 -38.04
CA VAL A 9 5.89 -12.27 -36.96
C VAL A 9 5.87 -10.84 -37.50
N ARG A 10 4.73 -10.15 -37.39
CA ARG A 10 4.58 -8.73 -37.70
C ARG A 10 4.14 -7.99 -36.44
N MET A 11 4.74 -6.83 -36.16
CA MET A 11 4.32 -5.96 -35.05
C MET A 11 3.11 -5.14 -35.51
N LEU A 12 1.98 -5.31 -34.82
CA LEU A 12 0.71 -4.62 -35.12
C LEU A 12 0.57 -3.30 -34.35
N GLY A 13 1.37 -3.12 -33.29
CA GLY A 13 1.51 -1.89 -32.55
C GLY A 13 2.17 -2.12 -31.19
N SER A 14 2.25 -1.05 -30.40
CA SER A 14 2.84 -1.02 -29.07
C SER A 14 2.04 -0.11 -28.16
N PHE A 15 2.02 -0.40 -26.87
CA PHE A 15 1.45 0.48 -25.85
C PHE A 15 2.38 0.56 -24.64
N ASP A 16 2.18 1.58 -23.81
CA ASP A 16 3.00 1.83 -22.63
C ASP A 16 2.88 0.67 -21.62
N ALA A 17 4.00 0.31 -20.99
CA ALA A 17 4.03 -0.81 -20.04
C ALA A 17 3.18 -0.58 -18.78
N TYR A 18 2.82 0.67 -18.49
CA TYR A 18 2.03 1.09 -17.34
C TYR A 18 0.62 1.56 -17.74
N THR A 19 0.25 1.49 -19.03
CA THR A 19 -1.14 1.68 -19.42
C THR A 19 -1.88 0.34 -19.42
N TYR A 20 -3.06 0.35 -18.82
CA TYR A 20 -3.99 -0.76 -18.87
C TYR A 20 -5.18 -0.49 -19.79
N GLU A 21 -4.98 0.43 -20.74
CA GLU A 21 -5.91 0.77 -21.79
C GLU A 21 -5.37 0.28 -23.12
N THR A 22 -6.25 -0.31 -23.92
CA THR A 22 -5.90 -0.74 -25.28
C THR A 22 -6.00 0.45 -26.22
N PRO A 23 -4.94 0.83 -26.96
CA PRO A 23 -5.04 1.88 -27.95
C PRO A 23 -6.06 1.52 -29.02
N ALA A 24 -6.91 2.48 -29.40
CA ALA A 24 -7.96 2.26 -30.42
C ALA A 24 -7.36 1.80 -31.77
N GLU A 25 -6.21 2.37 -32.15
CA GLU A 25 -5.47 2.03 -33.37
C GLU A 25 -5.00 0.55 -33.41
N LEU A 26 -4.81 -0.08 -32.25
CA LEU A 26 -4.47 -1.49 -32.16
C LEU A 26 -5.69 -2.37 -32.40
N LEU A 27 -6.86 -1.96 -31.90
CA LEU A 27 -8.11 -2.72 -32.01
C LEU A 27 -8.57 -2.87 -33.46
N ASP A 28 -8.32 -1.87 -34.30
CA ASP A 28 -8.72 -1.89 -35.73
C ASP A 28 -7.99 -2.98 -36.54
N ASN A 29 -6.84 -3.45 -36.04
CA ASN A 29 -6.01 -4.46 -36.70
C ASN A 29 -6.19 -5.88 -36.14
N LEU A 30 -7.05 -6.06 -35.13
CA LEU A 30 -7.27 -7.34 -34.45
C LEU A 30 -8.62 -7.94 -34.83
N SER A 31 -8.64 -9.26 -34.97
CA SER A 31 -9.89 -10.05 -34.97
C SER A 31 -10.60 -9.98 -33.61
N ASP A 32 -11.85 -10.40 -33.57
CA ASP A 32 -12.63 -10.39 -32.32
C ASP A 32 -12.07 -11.35 -31.26
N GLU A 33 -11.49 -12.47 -31.69
CA GLU A 33 -10.78 -13.42 -30.81
C GLU A 33 -9.50 -12.81 -30.23
N GLU A 34 -8.67 -12.17 -31.07
CA GLU A 34 -7.45 -11.50 -30.61
C GLU A 34 -7.75 -10.31 -29.69
N LYS A 35 -8.86 -9.58 -29.92
CA LYS A 35 -9.34 -8.53 -29.00
C LYS A 35 -9.74 -9.10 -27.65
N ALA A 36 -10.39 -10.27 -27.62
CA ALA A 36 -10.76 -10.94 -26.39
C ALA A 36 -9.52 -11.38 -25.61
N GLU A 37 -8.56 -12.02 -26.28
CA GLU A 37 -7.28 -12.44 -25.67
C GLU A 37 -6.51 -11.25 -25.08
N LEU A 38 -6.42 -10.15 -25.83
CA LEU A 38 -5.74 -8.94 -25.36
C LEU A 38 -6.44 -8.32 -24.14
N LYS A 39 -7.77 -8.29 -24.14
CA LYS A 39 -8.57 -7.80 -23.00
C LYS A 39 -8.34 -8.65 -21.75
N ASP A 40 -8.28 -9.97 -21.90
CA ASP A 40 -8.03 -10.90 -20.79
C ASP A 40 -6.61 -10.72 -20.25
N TYR A 41 -5.62 -10.59 -21.14
CA TYR A 41 -4.24 -10.30 -20.76
C TYR A 41 -4.10 -9.00 -19.96
N ILE A 42 -4.68 -7.89 -20.45
CA ILE A 42 -4.66 -6.59 -19.75
C ILE A 42 -5.39 -6.68 -18.41
N SER A 43 -6.50 -7.42 -18.34
CA SER A 43 -7.22 -7.64 -17.08
C SER A 43 -6.37 -8.39 -16.06
N GLY A 44 -5.61 -9.39 -16.51
CA GLY A 44 -4.62 -10.10 -15.68
C GLY A 44 -3.51 -9.17 -15.16
N LEU A 45 -3.00 -8.27 -16.01
CA LEU A 45 -2.01 -7.27 -15.59
C LEU A 45 -2.56 -6.30 -14.54
N LYS A 46 -3.81 -5.83 -14.72
CA LYS A 46 -4.50 -4.96 -13.74
C LYS A 46 -4.61 -5.66 -12.39
N GLN A 47 -5.06 -6.92 -12.39
CA GLN A 47 -5.20 -7.69 -11.17
C GLN A 47 -3.84 -7.89 -10.48
N GLN A 48 -2.83 -8.32 -11.22
CA GLN A 48 -1.48 -8.52 -10.69
C GLN A 48 -0.90 -7.24 -10.08
N SER A 49 -1.09 -6.10 -10.75
CA SER A 49 -0.65 -4.80 -10.23
C SER A 49 -1.39 -4.42 -8.95
N SER A 50 -2.71 -4.63 -8.89
CA SER A 50 -3.51 -4.38 -7.69
C SER A 50 -3.02 -5.22 -6.51
N GLU A 51 -2.80 -6.52 -6.72
CA GLU A 51 -2.28 -7.42 -5.69
C GLU A 51 -0.89 -7.00 -5.19
N GLN A 52 0.00 -6.63 -6.11
CA GLN A 52 1.34 -6.13 -5.75
C GLN A 52 1.26 -4.82 -4.95
N TYR A 53 0.39 -3.92 -5.36
CA TYR A 53 0.17 -2.66 -4.67
C TYR A 53 -0.38 -2.88 -3.25
N GLU A 54 -1.36 -3.78 -3.08
CA GLU A 54 -1.90 -4.14 -1.77
C GLU A 54 -0.83 -4.75 -0.86
N GLN A 55 0.00 -5.64 -1.38
CA GLN A 55 1.13 -6.23 -0.63
C GLN A 55 2.15 -5.17 -0.22
N MET A 56 2.49 -4.26 -1.13
CA MET A 56 3.38 -3.13 -0.85
C MET A 56 2.80 -2.25 0.27
N LEU A 57 1.52 -1.88 0.16
CA LEU A 57 0.84 -1.06 1.17
C LEU A 57 0.93 -1.70 2.55
N ILE A 58 0.56 -2.98 2.68
CA ILE A 58 0.60 -3.68 3.98
C ILE A 58 2.04 -3.76 4.53
N SER A 59 3.02 -4.02 3.67
CA SER A 59 4.42 -4.18 4.07
C SER A 59 5.05 -2.88 4.59
N HIS A 60 4.63 -1.72 4.07
CA HIS A 60 5.24 -0.43 4.38
C HIS A 60 4.45 0.43 5.37
N LEU A 61 3.13 0.23 5.47
CA LEU A 61 2.23 1.11 6.24
C LEU A 61 2.70 1.36 7.68
N GLY A 62 3.14 0.32 8.39
CA GLY A 62 3.60 0.46 9.78
C GLY A 62 4.80 1.40 9.92
N ARG A 63 5.77 1.32 9.00
CA ARG A 63 6.93 2.22 8.95
C ARG A 63 6.50 3.64 8.60
N ASP A 64 5.64 3.78 7.59
CA ASP A 64 5.26 5.08 7.05
C ASP A 64 4.41 5.88 8.03
N VAL A 65 3.50 5.24 8.77
CA VAL A 65 2.72 5.89 9.84
C VAL A 65 3.64 6.49 10.91
N VAL A 66 4.68 5.77 11.33
CA VAL A 66 5.67 6.29 12.31
C VAL A 66 6.45 7.47 11.72
N LYS A 67 6.84 7.38 10.46
CA LYS A 67 7.57 8.46 9.78
C LYS A 67 6.70 9.72 9.65
N VAL A 68 5.45 9.58 9.21
CA VAL A 68 4.48 10.68 9.09
C VAL A 68 4.21 11.31 10.44
N ALA A 69 4.08 10.52 11.51
CA ALA A 69 3.94 11.05 12.87
C ALA A 69 5.10 11.99 13.26
N GLY A 70 6.33 11.67 12.85
CA GLY A 70 7.48 12.55 13.03
C GLY A 70 7.38 13.84 12.20
N LEU A 71 6.98 13.72 10.93
CA LEU A 71 6.82 14.88 10.03
C LEU A 71 5.70 15.84 10.44
N ILE A 72 4.63 15.33 11.06
CA ILE A 72 3.54 16.19 11.59
C ILE A 72 4.06 17.13 12.69
N LEU A 73 5.02 16.67 13.49
CA LEU A 73 5.60 17.43 14.60
C LEU A 73 6.70 18.39 14.15
N ASP A 74 7.10 18.36 12.88
CA ASP A 74 8.02 19.33 12.30
C ASP A 74 7.33 20.70 12.20
N GLU A 75 8.02 21.76 12.64
CA GLU A 75 7.54 23.14 12.55
C GLU A 75 7.30 23.62 11.11
N ASN A 76 7.91 22.95 10.13
CA ASN A 76 7.72 23.19 8.70
C ASN A 76 6.60 22.36 8.08
N SER A 77 5.87 21.58 8.88
CA SER A 77 4.71 20.83 8.43
C SER A 77 3.64 21.78 7.88
N ARG A 78 3.31 21.63 6.59
CA ARG A 78 2.30 22.46 5.90
C ARG A 78 0.92 21.78 5.85
N GLN A 79 0.65 20.85 6.76
CA GLN A 79 -0.60 20.11 6.75
C GLN A 79 -1.76 20.98 7.25
N SER A 80 -2.91 20.84 6.60
CA SER A 80 -4.12 21.58 6.97
C SER A 80 -4.87 20.87 8.11
N GLU A 81 -5.79 21.60 8.76
CA GLU A 81 -6.69 21.03 9.76
C GLU A 81 -7.58 19.92 9.15
N GLN A 82 -8.08 20.13 7.93
CA GLN A 82 -8.87 19.13 7.21
C GLN A 82 -8.08 17.84 7.03
N TRP A 83 -6.82 17.93 6.59
CA TRP A 83 -5.95 16.76 6.46
C TRP A 83 -5.80 16.03 7.80
N GLY A 84 -5.63 16.77 8.90
CA GLY A 84 -5.55 16.19 10.24
C GLY A 84 -6.82 15.40 10.62
N ASN A 85 -8.00 15.94 10.32
CA ASN A 85 -9.28 15.26 10.55
C ASN A 85 -9.41 13.98 9.71
N GLU A 86 -9.00 14.02 8.44
CA GLU A 86 -8.98 12.85 7.55
C GLU A 86 -8.05 11.75 8.08
N MET A 87 -6.87 12.12 8.59
CA MET A 87 -5.92 11.16 9.19
C MET A 87 -6.47 10.50 10.45
N TRP A 88 -7.14 11.24 11.34
CA TRP A 88 -7.81 10.65 12.50
C TRP A 88 -8.91 9.66 12.09
N ALA A 89 -9.74 10.02 11.12
CA ALA A 89 -10.79 9.14 10.60
C ALA A 89 -10.21 7.86 9.97
N ALA A 90 -9.08 7.97 9.26
CA ALA A 90 -8.37 6.83 8.69
C ALA A 90 -7.82 5.90 9.78
N LEU A 91 -7.20 6.45 10.83
CA LEU A 91 -6.70 5.68 11.98
C LEU A 91 -7.83 4.96 12.73
N GLU A 92 -8.98 5.61 12.90
CA GLU A 92 -10.16 4.96 13.50
C GLU A 92 -10.67 3.79 12.64
N THR A 93 -10.72 3.98 11.32
CA THR A 93 -11.13 2.93 10.39
C THR A 93 -10.19 1.73 10.47
N MET A 94 -8.88 1.99 10.44
CA MET A 94 -7.86 0.95 10.61
C MET A 94 -7.99 0.23 11.96
N GLN A 95 -8.22 0.97 13.05
CA GLN A 95 -8.43 0.38 14.38
C GLN A 95 -9.67 -0.52 14.42
N LYS A 96 -10.78 -0.09 13.83
CA LYS A 96 -12.03 -0.89 13.74
C LYS A 96 -11.78 -2.17 12.93
N SER A 97 -11.07 -2.09 11.81
CA SER A 97 -10.71 -3.24 10.99
C SER A 97 -9.81 -4.23 11.73
N LEU A 98 -8.78 -3.76 12.43
CA LEU A 98 -7.90 -4.62 13.25
C LEU A 98 -8.68 -5.37 14.33
N LYS A 99 -9.58 -4.68 15.04
CA LYS A 99 -10.46 -5.32 16.03
C LYS A 99 -11.36 -6.37 15.40
N LYS A 100 -12.00 -6.05 14.27
CA LYS A 100 -12.88 -6.96 13.53
C LYS A 100 -12.15 -8.21 13.05
N ALA A 101 -10.87 -8.07 12.66
CA ALA A 101 -10.01 -9.18 12.27
C ALA A 101 -9.42 -9.97 13.45
N GLY A 102 -9.76 -9.62 14.70
CA GLY A 102 -9.35 -10.35 15.91
C GLY A 102 -8.00 -9.93 16.49
N PHE A 103 -7.34 -8.91 15.95
CA PHE A 103 -6.09 -8.41 16.52
C PHE A 103 -6.36 -7.64 17.82
N LYS A 104 -5.75 -8.08 18.91
CA LYS A 104 -5.85 -7.41 20.22
C LYS A 104 -4.90 -6.22 20.27
N ARG A 105 -5.38 -5.09 20.80
CA ARG A 105 -4.52 -3.94 21.07
C ARG A 105 -3.51 -4.32 22.17
N PRO A 106 -2.20 -4.11 21.97
CA PRO A 106 -1.22 -4.34 23.03
C PRO A 106 -1.57 -3.46 24.24
N LEU A 107 -1.68 -4.09 25.41
CA LEU A 107 -1.82 -3.36 26.66
C LEU A 107 -0.50 -2.59 26.88
N LYS A 108 -0.60 -1.26 27.08
CA LYS A 108 0.57 -0.46 27.46
C LYS A 108 1.10 -1.04 28.77
N LYS A 109 2.32 -1.58 28.78
CA LYS A 109 3.02 -1.84 30.04
C LYS A 109 3.13 -0.50 30.75
N GLN A 110 2.45 -0.32 31.89
CA GLN A 110 2.68 0.83 32.76
C GLN A 110 4.17 0.84 33.08
N LYS A 111 4.86 1.94 32.75
CA LYS A 111 6.21 2.17 33.27
C LYS A 111 6.07 2.22 34.78
N SER A 112 6.65 1.25 35.49
CA SER A 112 6.74 1.26 36.95
C SER A 112 7.34 2.61 37.36
N GLN A 113 6.61 3.41 38.12
CA GLN A 113 7.19 4.63 38.71
C GLN A 113 8.37 4.22 39.61
N PRO A 114 9.50 4.95 39.58
CA PRO A 114 10.58 4.69 40.53
C PRO A 114 10.07 5.01 41.94
N VAL A 115 10.08 4.01 42.82
CA VAL A 115 9.80 4.18 44.25
C VAL A 115 10.97 4.99 44.83
N ASN A 116 10.66 6.18 45.34
CA ASN A 116 11.64 7.09 45.92
C ASN A 116 12.12 6.52 47.28
N GLN A 117 13.23 5.77 47.29
CA GLN A 117 13.91 5.32 48.51
C GLN A 117 14.87 6.43 49.01
N GLN A 118 14.32 7.52 49.54
CA GLN A 118 15.10 8.48 50.33
C GLN A 118 14.25 9.03 51.47
N GLN A 119 14.06 8.21 52.50
CA GLN A 119 13.78 8.65 53.87
C GLN A 119 14.02 7.48 54.82
N ALA A 120 15.29 7.13 54.98
CA ALA A 120 15.80 6.35 56.12
C ALA A 120 17.09 7.04 56.54
N GLY A 121 16.94 8.20 57.17
CA GLY A 121 18.04 9.00 57.67
C GLY A 121 17.69 9.55 59.05
N LEU A 122 18.28 8.90 60.06
CA LEU A 122 18.65 9.43 61.36
C LEU A 122 17.55 9.98 62.27
N ASP A 123 17.14 9.15 63.22
CA ASP A 123 16.95 9.60 64.61
C ASP A 123 17.63 8.57 65.53
N LEU A 124 18.75 8.96 66.11
CA LEU A 124 19.34 8.35 67.30
C LEU A 124 19.59 9.51 68.27
N ASP A 125 18.59 9.77 69.11
CA ASP A 125 18.78 10.39 70.42
C ASP A 125 18.51 9.32 71.50
#